data_AF-A0A4V1NS55-F1
#
_entry.id   AF-A0A4V1NS55-F1
#
_cell.length_a   1.000
_cell.length_b   1.000
_cell.length_c   1.000
_cell.angle_alpha   90.00
_cell.angle_beta   90.00
_cell.angle_gamma   90.00
#
_symmetry.space_group_name_H-M   'P 1'
#
loop_
_entity.id
_entity.type
_entity.pdbx_description
1 polymer ?
#
loop_
_entity_poly.entity_id
_entity_poly.type
_entity_poly.pdbx_seq_one_letter_code
_entity_poly.pdbx_strand_id
1 'polypeptide(L)'
;MEDTTLKKKDIEELEKLVKIAEEQGNNINLNLVYMIIDSEKINFAEVMKYFENRGITMIEGDVEPDITAYSCEGERIRPFDPSKISITMKPMTLDALIKRIQNEEIEFDTSFQRKAGLWSKRQKSQLLESIFLRIPLPAFYFDATDEDEWLIIDGLQRVSTLKEFVVDKSLKLQELEFFPELNGCNYDKLPRMFQRRIDETVINVYLVNPSTPENVKFNIFKRINTGGLTLEPQEIRNALFQGQATKFLQECSKLECFIKATAGSIKSERMLDREFVLRYVSFCYLDLQLYNGNIDEFLNEGMKFLNHADEMYIREIKNEFTFVMKAMFAVMGNNSFRKICEDGRRRPINKVIFESWCYVFKTLTPEAVGLLEKKKEKVQKEYMQLCASQEYLYLLKVPDKKALYARIRAVDELIHKFI
;
A
#
# COMPACT_ATOMS: atom_id res chain seq x y z
N MET A 1 -30.92 4.58 -28.21
CA MET A 1 -30.97 5.32 -26.93
C MET A 1 -31.98 4.60 -26.07
N GLU A 2 -31.53 3.65 -25.25
CA GLU A 2 -32.40 3.04 -24.24
C GLU A 2 -32.63 4.09 -23.14
N ASP A 3 -33.90 4.33 -22.79
CA ASP A 3 -34.31 5.20 -21.68
C ASP A 3 -33.71 4.67 -20.37
N THR A 4 -32.63 5.29 -19.91
CA THR A 4 -32.12 5.12 -18.54
C THR A 4 -32.95 5.98 -17.58
N THR A 5 -33.57 5.35 -16.57
CA THR A 5 -34.27 5.98 -15.43
C THR A 5 -33.34 6.69 -14.43
N LEU A 6 -32.03 6.73 -14.72
CA LEU A 6 -31.01 7.41 -13.92
C LEU A 6 -31.16 8.93 -14.01
N LYS A 7 -31.23 9.62 -12.86
CA LYS A 7 -31.31 11.08 -12.85
C LYS A 7 -29.98 11.67 -13.27
N LYS A 8 -30.01 12.87 -13.87
CA LYS A 8 -28.82 13.59 -14.38
C LYS A 8 -27.68 13.69 -13.35
N LYS A 9 -28.00 13.95 -12.07
CA LYS A 9 -27.02 14.03 -10.98
C LYS A 9 -26.34 12.70 -10.70
N ASP A 10 -27.07 11.59 -10.83
CA ASP A 10 -26.55 10.25 -10.58
C ASP A 10 -25.65 9.80 -11.75
N ILE A 11 -26.00 10.21 -12.98
CA ILE A 11 -25.15 10.03 -14.16
C ILE A 11 -23.83 10.79 -14.00
N GLU A 12 -23.85 12.02 -13.48
CA GLU A 12 -22.61 12.79 -13.23
C GLU A 12 -21.68 12.10 -12.22
N GLU A 13 -22.20 11.51 -11.15
CA GLU A 13 -21.40 10.70 -10.20
C GLU A 13 -20.91 9.38 -10.80
N LEU A 14 -21.76 8.72 -11.60
CA LEU A 14 -21.39 7.51 -12.34
C LEU A 14 -20.28 7.78 -13.37
N GLU A 15 -20.29 8.92 -14.04
CA GLU A 15 -19.24 9.32 -15.00
C GLU A 15 -17.89 9.57 -14.30
N LYS A 16 -17.89 10.10 -13.07
CA LYS A 16 -16.65 10.18 -12.26
C LYS A 16 -16.13 8.78 -11.95
N LEU A 17 -17.01 7.85 -11.60
CA LEU A 17 -16.65 6.46 -11.32
C LEU A 17 -16.13 5.72 -12.57
N VAL A 18 -16.69 6.00 -13.74
CA VAL A 18 -16.21 5.47 -15.03
C VAL A 18 -14.76 5.89 -15.27
N LYS A 19 -14.42 7.17 -15.07
CA LYS A 19 -13.03 7.64 -15.22
C LYS A 19 -12.07 6.94 -14.25
N ILE A 20 -12.48 6.78 -12.99
CA ILE A 20 -11.70 6.03 -12.00
C ILE A 20 -11.50 4.57 -12.46
N ALA A 21 -12.53 3.95 -13.03
CA ALA A 21 -12.44 2.58 -13.53
C ALA A 21 -11.49 2.45 -14.74
N GLU A 22 -11.52 3.41 -15.65
CA GLU A 22 -10.63 3.48 -16.82
C GLU A 22 -9.16 3.61 -16.39
N GLU A 23 -8.87 4.46 -15.40
CA GLU A 23 -7.55 4.58 -14.78
C GLU A 23 -7.10 3.29 -14.07
N GLN A 24 -8.05 2.44 -13.65
CA GLN A 24 -7.82 1.15 -13.00
C GLN A 24 -7.93 -0.05 -13.96
N GLY A 25 -7.76 0.18 -15.27
CA GLY A 25 -7.75 -0.88 -16.28
C GLY A 25 -9.13 -1.49 -16.51
N ASN A 26 -10.17 -0.65 -16.53
CA ASN A 26 -11.59 -1.00 -16.68
C ASN A 26 -12.12 -1.90 -15.56
N ASN A 27 -11.61 -1.73 -14.35
CA ASN A 27 -12.11 -2.41 -13.16
C ASN A 27 -12.56 -1.38 -12.13
N ILE A 28 -13.68 -1.65 -11.47
CA ILE A 28 -14.16 -0.79 -10.39
C ILE A 28 -14.57 -1.62 -9.19
N ASN A 29 -14.16 -1.20 -7.99
CA ASN A 29 -14.57 -1.87 -6.77
C ASN A 29 -16.08 -1.67 -6.57
N LEU A 30 -16.84 -2.77 -6.52
CA LEU A 30 -18.29 -2.75 -6.36
C LEU A 30 -18.71 -1.99 -5.09
N ASN A 31 -17.87 -2.00 -4.04
CA ASN A 31 -18.13 -1.26 -2.80
C ASN A 31 -17.95 0.25 -2.97
N LEU A 32 -17.05 0.70 -3.85
CA LEU A 32 -16.93 2.12 -4.18
C LEU A 32 -18.20 2.61 -4.88
N VAL A 33 -18.77 1.79 -5.77
CA VAL A 33 -20.05 2.02 -6.42
C VAL A 33 -21.17 2.10 -5.37
N TYR A 34 -21.26 1.14 -4.44
CA TYR A 34 -22.23 1.16 -3.34
C TYR A 34 -22.07 2.35 -2.37
N MET A 35 -20.87 2.89 -2.20
CA MET A 35 -20.63 4.00 -1.26
C MET A 35 -21.01 5.37 -1.81
N ILE A 36 -20.97 5.51 -3.14
CA ILE A 36 -21.28 6.75 -3.86
C ILE A 36 -22.74 6.76 -4.31
N ILE A 37 -23.27 5.61 -4.68
CA ILE A 37 -24.64 5.44 -5.14
C ILE A 37 -25.48 4.97 -3.98
N ASP A 38 -26.45 5.81 -3.60
CA ASP A 38 -27.43 5.50 -2.58
C ASP A 38 -28.38 4.39 -3.07
N SER A 39 -28.21 3.17 -2.55
CA SER A 39 -29.00 1.99 -2.95
C SER A 39 -30.49 2.10 -2.63
N GLU A 40 -30.90 3.06 -1.79
CA GLU A 40 -32.32 3.32 -1.50
C GLU A 40 -32.99 4.20 -2.57
N LYS A 41 -32.21 4.89 -3.42
CA LYS A 41 -32.73 5.86 -4.41
C LYS A 41 -32.58 5.41 -5.86
N ILE A 42 -31.67 4.48 -6.15
CA ILE A 42 -31.31 4.08 -7.51
C ILE A 42 -31.38 2.55 -7.63
N ASN A 43 -31.97 2.08 -8.73
CA ASN A 43 -32.00 0.66 -9.05
C ASN A 43 -30.59 0.16 -9.37
N PHE A 44 -30.02 -0.66 -8.49
CA PHE A 44 -28.66 -1.14 -8.64
C PHE A 44 -28.45 -1.98 -9.90
N ALA A 45 -29.49 -2.65 -10.42
CA ALA A 45 -29.38 -3.39 -11.68
C ALA A 45 -29.09 -2.47 -12.87
N GLU A 46 -29.61 -1.23 -12.86
CA GLU A 46 -29.35 -0.24 -13.91
C GLU A 46 -27.92 0.30 -13.81
N VAL A 47 -27.41 0.48 -12.60
CA VAL A 47 -26.01 0.85 -12.33
C VAL A 47 -25.06 -0.24 -12.82
N MET A 48 -25.38 -1.52 -12.54
CA MET A 48 -24.58 -2.64 -13.03
C MET A 48 -24.52 -2.63 -14.56
N LYS A 49 -25.69 -2.51 -15.20
CA LYS A 49 -25.81 -2.42 -16.67
C LYS A 49 -25.06 -1.20 -17.23
N TYR A 50 -25.02 -0.09 -16.49
CA TYR A 50 -24.34 1.15 -16.88
C TYR A 50 -22.81 0.98 -17.02
N PHE A 51 -22.18 0.27 -16.08
CA PHE A 51 -20.75 -0.05 -16.13
C PHE A 51 -20.45 -1.17 -17.13
N GLU A 52 -21.30 -2.20 -17.18
CA GLU A 52 -21.13 -3.35 -18.09
C GLU A 52 -21.20 -2.91 -19.56
N ASN A 53 -22.13 -2.01 -19.90
CA ASN A 53 -22.23 -1.40 -21.23
C ASN A 53 -21.00 -0.58 -21.64
N ARG A 54 -20.16 -0.17 -20.68
CA ARG A 54 -18.89 0.54 -20.90
C ARG A 54 -17.67 -0.37 -20.80
N GLY A 55 -17.88 -1.69 -20.70
CA GLY A 55 -16.79 -2.65 -20.59
C GLY A 55 -16.06 -2.61 -19.25
N ILE A 56 -16.68 -2.03 -18.21
CA ILE A 56 -16.10 -1.93 -16.87
C ILE A 56 -16.54 -3.14 -16.04
N THR A 57 -15.57 -3.89 -15.52
CA THR A 57 -15.80 -5.03 -14.65
C THR A 57 -15.90 -4.58 -13.20
N MET A 58 -16.99 -4.95 -12.52
CA MET A 58 -17.15 -4.67 -11.10
C MET A 58 -16.55 -5.79 -10.26
N ILE A 59 -15.60 -5.44 -9.39
CA ILE A 59 -14.86 -6.37 -8.54
C ILE A 59 -15.32 -6.19 -7.09
N GLU A 60 -15.72 -7.27 -6.42
CA GLU A 60 -15.90 -7.25 -4.96
C GLU A 60 -14.54 -7.20 -4.27
N GLY A 61 -14.20 -6.04 -3.72
CA GLY A 61 -13.02 -5.91 -2.86
C GLY A 61 -13.28 -6.53 -1.48
N ASP A 62 -12.37 -7.37 -1.01
CA ASP A 62 -12.36 -7.95 0.35
C ASP A 62 -12.11 -6.91 1.46
N VAL A 63 -11.53 -5.77 1.10
CA VAL A 63 -11.23 -4.61 1.94
C VAL A 63 -11.79 -3.36 1.25
N GLU A 64 -12.43 -2.49 2.02
CA GLU A 64 -12.94 -1.21 1.52
C GLU A 64 -11.77 -0.32 1.08
N PRO A 65 -11.87 0.38 -0.08
CA PRO A 65 -10.89 1.39 -0.44
C PRO A 65 -10.76 2.41 0.68
N ASP A 66 -9.53 2.81 0.98
CA ASP A 66 -9.30 3.79 2.03
C ASP A 66 -9.64 5.20 1.52
N ILE A 67 -10.93 5.56 1.55
CA ILE A 67 -11.40 6.89 1.12
C ILE A 67 -10.77 8.00 1.98
N THR A 68 -10.35 7.68 3.21
CA THR A 68 -9.64 8.65 4.05
C THR A 68 -8.24 8.96 3.49
N ALA A 69 -7.62 8.02 2.77
CA ALA A 69 -6.39 8.26 2.02
C ALA A 69 -6.59 9.07 0.72
N TYR A 70 -7.79 9.01 0.10
CA TYR A 70 -8.12 9.71 -1.15
C TYR A 70 -8.83 11.06 -0.95
N SER A 71 -9.41 11.33 0.22
CA SER A 71 -10.06 12.61 0.55
C SER A 71 -9.11 13.82 0.58
N CYS A 72 -7.83 13.61 0.24
CA CYS A 72 -6.87 14.64 -0.13
C CYS A 72 -7.08 15.16 -1.57
N GLU A 73 -8.32 15.41 -2.02
CA GLU A 73 -8.58 16.40 -3.06
C GLU A 73 -8.26 17.78 -2.46
N GLY A 74 -6.97 18.12 -2.50
CA GLY A 74 -6.39 19.16 -1.67
C GLY A 74 -5.30 18.58 -0.81
N GLU A 75 -4.21 18.14 -1.45
CA GLU A 75 -2.88 18.16 -0.87
C GLU A 75 -2.65 19.55 -0.23
N ARG A 76 -3.04 19.75 1.03
CA ARG A 76 -2.20 20.53 1.91
C ARG A 76 -0.99 19.64 2.16
N ILE A 77 -0.10 19.53 1.16
CA ILE A 77 1.30 19.24 1.43
C ILE A 77 1.61 20.21 2.56
N ARG A 78 1.80 19.71 3.78
CA ARG A 78 2.39 20.55 4.81
C ARG A 78 3.65 21.09 4.16
N PRO A 79 3.82 22.42 4.05
CA PRO A 79 4.99 22.97 3.41
C PRO A 79 6.20 22.36 4.12
N PHE A 80 6.79 21.35 3.49
CA PHE A 80 8.08 20.87 3.90
C PHE A 80 9.01 21.96 3.39
N ASP A 81 9.95 22.33 4.23
CA ASP A 81 10.95 23.31 3.85
C ASP A 81 11.70 22.77 2.62
N PRO A 82 11.54 23.36 1.42
CA PRO A 82 12.16 22.84 0.20
C PRO A 82 13.68 22.85 0.31
N SER A 83 14.25 23.68 1.20
CA SER A 83 15.69 23.70 1.47
C SER A 83 16.21 22.39 2.09
N LYS A 84 15.32 21.56 2.65
CA LYS A 84 15.66 20.24 3.20
C LYS A 84 15.66 19.13 2.15
N ILE A 85 15.19 19.39 0.92
CA ILE A 85 15.39 18.46 -0.19
C ILE A 85 16.82 18.61 -0.68
N SER A 86 17.61 17.56 -0.53
CA SER A 86 18.96 17.50 -1.05
C SER A 86 19.07 16.32 -2.01
N ILE A 87 19.05 16.63 -3.32
CA ILE A 87 19.19 15.64 -4.38
C ILE A 87 20.40 16.04 -5.23
N THR A 88 21.37 15.13 -5.33
CA THR A 88 22.56 15.31 -6.15
C THR A 88 22.34 14.63 -7.50
N MET A 89 22.39 15.39 -8.59
CA MET A 89 22.44 14.82 -9.93
C MET A 89 23.89 14.58 -10.33
N LYS A 90 24.24 13.35 -10.70
CA LYS A 90 25.58 12.98 -11.16
C LYS A 90 25.50 12.10 -12.41
N PRO A 91 26.22 12.44 -13.50
CA PRO A 91 26.41 11.51 -14.60
C PRO A 91 27.30 10.34 -14.13
N MET A 92 26.87 9.12 -14.44
CA MET A 92 27.55 7.89 -14.04
C MET A 92 27.58 6.92 -15.22
N THR A 93 28.67 6.16 -15.41
CA THR A 93 28.71 5.08 -16.39
C THR A 93 27.95 3.86 -15.87
N LEU A 94 27.35 3.07 -16.76
CA LEU A 94 26.77 1.80 -16.36
C LEU A 94 27.81 0.86 -15.75
N ASP A 95 29.07 0.89 -16.19
CA ASP A 95 30.16 0.13 -15.54
C ASP A 95 30.27 0.43 -14.04
N ALA A 96 30.20 1.71 -13.64
CA ALA A 96 30.25 2.09 -12.24
C ALA A 96 29.02 1.59 -11.47
N LEU A 97 27.82 1.68 -12.05
CA LEU A 97 26.61 1.13 -11.44
C LEU A 97 26.67 -0.40 -11.33
N ILE A 98 27.16 -1.09 -12.37
CA ILE A 98 27.30 -2.55 -12.41
C ILE A 98 28.28 -3.02 -11.33
N LYS A 99 29.38 -2.30 -11.10
CA LYS A 99 30.31 -2.60 -9.99
C LYS A 99 29.64 -2.53 -8.62
N ARG A 100 28.81 -1.51 -8.38
CA ARG A 100 28.01 -1.44 -7.14
C ARG A 100 27.10 -2.67 -7.00
N ILE A 101 26.43 -3.07 -8.08
CA ILE A 101 25.59 -4.28 -8.09
C ILE A 101 26.41 -5.54 -7.78
N GLN A 102 27.60 -5.68 -8.37
CA GLN A 102 28.48 -6.84 -8.18
C GLN A 102 29.02 -6.96 -6.75
N ASN A 103 29.24 -5.81 -6.10
CA ASN A 103 29.73 -5.73 -4.73
C ASN A 103 28.61 -5.76 -3.68
N GLU A 104 27.36 -6.00 -4.09
CA GLU A 104 26.19 -5.98 -3.20
C GLU A 104 25.96 -4.59 -2.53
N GLU A 105 26.40 -3.50 -3.17
CA GLU A 105 26.26 -2.10 -2.72
C GLU A 105 24.94 -1.43 -3.17
N ILE A 106 24.01 -2.23 -3.72
CA ILE A 106 22.67 -1.79 -4.13
C ILE A 106 21.66 -2.72 -3.45
N GLU A 107 20.81 -2.16 -2.60
CA GLU A 107 19.74 -2.91 -1.94
C GLU A 107 18.61 -3.14 -2.95
N PHE A 108 18.50 -4.40 -3.38
CA PHE A 108 17.34 -4.90 -4.09
C PHE A 108 16.40 -5.50 -3.04
N ASP A 109 15.59 -4.70 -2.33
CA ASP A 109 14.69 -5.22 -1.27
C ASP A 109 14.01 -6.52 -1.76
N THR A 110 14.17 -7.60 -1.02
CA THR A 110 13.64 -8.94 -1.38
C THR A 110 12.13 -8.95 -1.63
N SER A 111 11.38 -7.97 -1.11
CA SER A 111 9.96 -7.78 -1.42
C SER A 111 9.73 -7.05 -2.76
N PHE A 112 10.61 -6.11 -3.14
CA PHE A 112 10.66 -5.51 -4.48
C PHE A 112 11.22 -6.46 -5.54
N GLN A 113 12.12 -7.38 -5.18
CA GLN A 113 12.64 -8.42 -6.09
C GLN A 113 11.55 -9.34 -6.62
N ARG A 114 10.48 -9.61 -5.85
CA ARG A 114 9.31 -10.35 -6.38
C ARG A 114 8.66 -9.64 -7.58
N LYS A 115 8.84 -8.32 -7.66
CA LYS A 115 8.39 -7.47 -8.77
C LYS A 115 9.48 -7.23 -9.83
N ALA A 116 10.76 -7.53 -9.58
CA ALA A 116 11.82 -7.48 -10.60
C ALA A 116 11.57 -8.47 -11.78
N GLY A 117 10.67 -9.45 -11.58
CA GLY A 117 10.14 -10.33 -12.62
C GLY A 117 8.99 -9.74 -13.45
N LEU A 118 8.58 -8.49 -13.25
CA LEU A 118 7.45 -7.89 -13.97
C LEU A 118 7.77 -7.63 -15.44
N TRP A 119 9.00 -7.22 -15.75
CA TRP A 119 9.41 -7.17 -17.15
C TRP A 119 9.59 -8.57 -17.72
N SER A 120 8.85 -8.84 -18.78
CA SER A 120 9.07 -10.01 -19.64
C SER A 120 10.51 -10.01 -20.18
N LYS A 121 11.02 -11.19 -20.57
CA LYS A 121 12.34 -11.30 -21.20
C LYS A 121 12.49 -10.42 -22.45
N ARG A 122 11.38 -10.20 -23.17
CA ARG A 122 11.29 -9.25 -24.28
C ARG A 122 11.57 -7.82 -23.82
N GLN A 123 10.86 -7.31 -22.82
CA GLN A 123 11.05 -5.94 -22.30
C GLN A 123 12.48 -5.72 -21.78
N LYS A 124 13.02 -6.72 -21.07
CA LYS A 124 14.43 -6.71 -20.64
C LYS A 124 15.39 -6.65 -21.82
N SER A 125 15.12 -7.42 -22.88
CA SER A 125 15.93 -7.40 -24.12
C SER A 125 15.82 -6.07 -24.87
N GLN A 126 14.66 -5.42 -24.91
CA GLN A 126 14.46 -4.10 -25.52
C GLN A 126 15.22 -2.98 -24.79
N LEU A 127 15.34 -3.05 -23.46
CA LEU A 127 16.23 -2.14 -22.73
C LEU A 127 17.69 -2.30 -23.17
N LEU A 128 18.17 -3.55 -23.24
CA LEU A 128 19.55 -3.84 -23.68
C LEU A 128 19.76 -3.41 -25.14
N GLU A 129 18.76 -3.60 -25.99
CA GLU A 129 18.77 -3.11 -27.37
C GLU A 129 18.88 -1.59 -27.44
N SER A 130 18.17 -0.87 -26.57
CA SER A 130 18.27 0.59 -26.48
C SER A 130 19.69 1.04 -26.13
N ILE A 131 20.36 0.34 -25.20
CA ILE A 131 21.77 0.57 -24.87
C ILE A 131 22.67 0.28 -26.06
N PHE A 132 22.42 -0.82 -26.78
CA PHE A 132 23.18 -1.14 -28.00
C PHE A 132 23.00 -0.07 -29.07
N LEU A 133 21.81 0.50 -29.22
CA LEU A 133 21.52 1.59 -30.15
C LEU A 133 22.01 2.96 -29.66
N ARG A 134 22.59 3.06 -28.46
CA ARG A 134 22.98 4.31 -27.80
C ARG A 134 21.80 5.28 -27.60
N ILE A 135 20.62 4.73 -27.40
CA ILE A 135 19.43 5.51 -27.05
C ILE A 135 19.56 5.90 -25.57
N PRO A 136 19.43 7.19 -25.22
CA PRO A 136 19.49 7.65 -23.83
C PRO A 136 18.45 6.94 -22.96
N LEU A 137 18.89 6.43 -21.81
CA LEU A 137 18.00 5.84 -20.83
C LEU A 137 17.36 6.93 -19.96
N PRO A 138 16.13 6.70 -19.44
CA PRO A 138 15.58 7.55 -18.41
C PRO A 138 16.51 7.65 -17.18
N ALA A 139 16.32 8.65 -16.35
CA ALA A 139 17.11 8.82 -15.13
C ALA A 139 16.90 7.67 -14.14
N PHE A 140 17.89 7.44 -13.28
CA PHE A 140 17.82 6.50 -12.17
C PHE A 140 17.82 7.28 -10.86
N TYR A 141 16.99 6.86 -9.90
CA TYR A 141 16.89 7.51 -8.60
C TYR A 141 17.25 6.52 -7.51
N PHE A 142 18.15 6.92 -6.63
CA PHE A 142 18.56 6.14 -5.47
C PHE A 142 18.47 6.98 -4.19
N ASP A 143 18.14 6.33 -3.09
CA ASP A 143 18.37 6.85 -1.75
C ASP A 143 19.79 6.47 -1.35
N ALA A 144 20.62 7.49 -1.13
CA ALA A 144 22.02 7.37 -0.77
C ALA A 144 22.23 7.84 0.68
N THR A 145 21.26 7.53 1.56
CA THR A 145 21.39 7.76 3.01
C THR A 145 22.55 6.97 3.59
N ASP A 146 22.70 5.73 3.14
CA ASP A 146 23.89 4.94 3.34
C ASP A 146 24.76 5.08 2.08
N GLU A 147 26.02 5.51 2.25
CA GLU A 147 26.94 5.70 1.12
C GLU A 147 27.45 4.36 0.57
N ASP A 148 27.52 3.34 1.43
CA ASP A 148 27.99 2.01 1.08
C ASP A 148 26.88 1.19 0.42
N GLU A 149 25.62 1.45 0.77
CA GLU A 149 24.46 0.73 0.25
C GLU A 149 23.36 1.67 -0.27
N TRP A 150 23.12 1.66 -1.59
CA TRP A 150 22.07 2.50 -2.18
C TRP A 150 20.75 1.76 -2.33
N LEU A 151 19.67 2.39 -1.92
CA LEU A 151 18.31 1.87 -2.11
C LEU A 151 17.70 2.42 -3.41
N ILE A 152 17.14 1.54 -4.24
CA ILE A 152 16.52 1.94 -5.51
C ILE A 152 15.19 2.66 -5.24
N ILE A 153 15.07 3.92 -5.69
CA ILE A 153 13.81 4.67 -5.70
C ILE A 153 13.06 4.41 -7.00
N ASP A 154 13.74 4.55 -8.13
CA ASP A 154 13.20 4.32 -9.47
C ASP A 154 14.27 3.72 -10.38
N GLY A 155 13.82 2.91 -11.33
CA GLY A 155 14.67 2.14 -12.23
C GLY A 155 14.86 0.69 -11.80
N LEU A 156 14.07 0.18 -10.84
CA LEU A 156 14.15 -1.21 -10.35
C LEU A 156 14.24 -2.24 -11.49
N GLN A 157 13.38 -2.16 -12.50
CA GLN A 157 13.39 -3.09 -13.64
C GLN A 157 14.66 -2.95 -14.49
N ARG A 158 15.16 -1.72 -14.65
CA ARG A 158 16.37 -1.43 -15.42
C ARG A 158 17.62 -1.94 -14.71
N VAL A 159 17.76 -1.64 -13.42
CA VAL A 159 18.86 -2.13 -12.59
C VAL A 159 18.82 -3.66 -12.49
N SER A 160 17.64 -4.26 -12.30
CA SER A 160 17.48 -5.71 -12.27
C SER A 160 17.83 -6.37 -13.60
N THR A 161 17.47 -5.76 -14.73
CA THR A 161 17.86 -6.23 -16.07
C THR A 161 19.37 -6.23 -16.25
N LEU A 162 20.06 -5.17 -15.80
CA LEU A 162 21.52 -5.09 -15.84
C LEU A 162 22.16 -6.18 -14.96
N LYS A 163 21.63 -6.39 -13.74
CA LYS A 163 22.06 -7.48 -12.86
C LYS A 163 21.89 -8.84 -13.54
N GLU A 164 20.70 -9.17 -14.01
CA GLU A 164 20.39 -10.48 -14.62
C GLU A 164 21.22 -10.76 -15.88
N PHE A 165 21.48 -9.73 -16.70
CA PHE A 165 22.22 -9.89 -17.95
C PHE A 165 23.74 -9.90 -17.73
N VAL A 166 24.28 -8.91 -17.01
CA VAL A 166 25.73 -8.67 -16.93
C VAL A 166 26.36 -9.42 -15.75
N VAL A 167 25.71 -9.39 -14.59
CA VAL A 167 26.25 -9.94 -13.33
C VAL A 167 25.91 -11.42 -13.20
N ASP A 168 24.62 -11.74 -13.19
CA ASP A 168 24.14 -13.12 -13.01
C ASP A 168 24.27 -13.94 -14.30
N LYS A 169 24.29 -13.26 -15.46
CA LYS A 169 24.39 -13.86 -16.81
C LYS A 169 23.30 -14.88 -17.11
N SER A 170 22.16 -14.75 -16.44
CA SER A 170 21.02 -15.65 -16.50
C SER A 170 20.03 -15.25 -17.60
N LEU A 171 19.97 -13.97 -17.96
CA LEU A 171 19.14 -13.47 -19.06
C LEU A 171 19.78 -13.77 -20.42
N LYS A 172 18.96 -14.30 -21.34
CA LYS A 172 19.28 -14.43 -22.77
C LYS A 172 18.43 -13.43 -23.55
N LEU A 173 19.05 -12.76 -24.52
CA LEU A 173 18.37 -11.82 -25.40
C LEU A 173 17.30 -12.53 -26.22
N GLN A 174 16.12 -11.93 -26.37
CA GLN A 174 15.00 -12.48 -27.11
C GLN A 174 14.21 -11.35 -27.79
N GLU A 175 13.66 -11.63 -28.97
CA GLU A 175 12.78 -10.71 -29.70
C GLU A 175 13.42 -9.32 -29.96
N LEU A 176 14.73 -9.28 -30.22
CA LEU A 176 15.42 -8.07 -30.67
C LEU A 176 14.96 -7.65 -32.07
N GLU A 177 14.69 -6.36 -32.27
CA GLU A 177 14.17 -5.81 -33.52
C GLU A 177 15.29 -5.38 -34.49
N PHE A 178 16.37 -4.78 -33.95
CA PHE A 178 17.49 -4.23 -34.71
C PHE A 178 18.69 -5.16 -34.78
N PHE A 179 18.84 -6.05 -33.79
CA PHE A 179 19.93 -7.04 -33.73
C PHE A 179 19.40 -8.47 -33.54
N PRO A 180 18.53 -8.99 -34.43
CA PRO A 180 17.94 -10.31 -34.28
C PRO A 180 18.97 -11.45 -34.21
N GLU A 181 20.17 -11.25 -34.76
CA GLU A 181 21.30 -12.18 -34.70
C GLU A 181 21.87 -12.38 -33.28
N LEU A 182 21.59 -11.45 -32.36
CA LEU A 182 22.01 -11.56 -30.96
C LEU A 182 20.98 -12.32 -30.10
N ASN A 183 19.82 -12.70 -30.66
CA ASN A 183 18.83 -13.50 -29.93
C ASN A 183 19.44 -14.85 -29.48
N GLY A 184 19.19 -15.20 -28.22
CA GLY A 184 19.75 -16.37 -27.55
C GLY A 184 21.13 -16.15 -26.91
N CYS A 185 21.81 -15.03 -27.19
CA CYS A 185 23.07 -14.68 -26.54
C CYS A 185 22.83 -14.22 -25.09
N ASN A 186 23.71 -14.68 -24.19
CA ASN A 186 23.92 -14.08 -22.88
C ASN A 186 25.16 -13.17 -22.93
N TYR A 187 25.49 -12.50 -21.83
CA TYR A 187 26.58 -11.52 -21.79
C TYR A 187 27.95 -12.10 -22.20
N ASP A 188 28.27 -13.34 -21.80
CA ASP A 188 29.55 -13.99 -22.16
C ASP A 188 29.71 -14.25 -23.66
N LYS A 189 28.60 -14.48 -24.37
CA LYS A 189 28.60 -14.71 -25.82
C LYS A 189 28.45 -13.41 -26.62
N LEU A 190 28.25 -12.29 -25.95
CA LEU A 190 28.05 -11.00 -26.58
C LEU A 190 29.39 -10.48 -27.16
N PRO A 191 29.44 -10.03 -28.42
CA PRO A 191 30.66 -9.46 -28.98
C PRO A 191 31.18 -8.28 -28.14
N ARG A 192 32.51 -8.15 -28.00
CA ARG A 192 33.13 -7.12 -27.15
C ARG A 192 32.70 -5.69 -27.50
N MET A 193 32.31 -5.43 -28.75
CA MET A 193 31.74 -4.13 -29.14
C MET A 193 30.49 -3.79 -28.31
N PHE A 194 29.55 -4.72 -28.15
CA PHE A 194 28.31 -4.47 -27.43
C PHE A 194 28.53 -4.45 -25.92
N GLN A 195 29.41 -5.30 -25.38
CA GLN A 195 29.84 -5.20 -23.98
C GLN A 195 30.41 -3.80 -23.67
N ARG A 196 31.31 -3.28 -24.52
CA ARG A 196 31.83 -1.91 -24.39
C ARG A 196 30.73 -0.85 -24.45
N ARG A 197 29.73 -1.02 -25.33
CA ARG A 197 28.59 -0.09 -25.37
C ARG A 197 27.83 -0.06 -24.05
N ILE A 198 27.65 -1.19 -23.38
CA ILE A 198 27.08 -1.22 -22.04
C ILE A 198 27.99 -0.46 -21.08
N ASP A 199 29.26 -0.85 -20.95
CA ASP A 199 30.22 -0.27 -20.01
C ASP A 199 30.33 1.28 -20.13
N GLU A 200 30.39 1.78 -21.37
CA GLU A 200 30.60 3.19 -21.71
C GLU A 200 29.30 4.02 -21.69
N THR A 201 28.12 3.41 -21.55
CA THR A 201 26.86 4.16 -21.52
C THR A 201 26.80 5.03 -20.28
N VAL A 202 26.61 6.34 -20.48
CA VAL A 202 26.44 7.31 -19.40
C VAL A 202 24.95 7.46 -19.10
N ILE A 203 24.59 7.32 -17.84
CA ILE A 203 23.25 7.53 -17.30
C ILE A 203 23.24 8.71 -16.33
N ASN A 204 22.06 9.33 -16.19
CA ASN A 204 21.82 10.34 -15.17
C ASN A 204 21.33 9.64 -13.90
N VAL A 205 22.08 9.80 -12.81
CA VAL A 205 21.74 9.29 -11.50
C VAL A 205 21.38 10.45 -10.57
N TYR A 206 20.25 10.35 -9.89
CA TYR A 206 19.83 11.27 -8.84
C TYR A 206 19.94 10.54 -7.49
N LEU A 207 20.77 11.08 -6.61
CA LEU A 207 21.00 10.56 -5.28
C LEU A 207 20.28 11.45 -4.27
N VAL A 208 19.32 10.89 -3.53
CA VAL A 208 18.70 11.57 -2.40
C VAL A 208 19.65 11.47 -1.22
N ASN A 209 20.16 12.62 -0.77
CA ASN A 209 21.23 12.67 0.23
C ASN A 209 20.67 12.42 1.65
N PRO A 210 21.52 11.99 2.62
CA PRO A 210 21.12 11.67 3.99
C PRO A 210 20.41 12.83 4.72
N SER A 211 20.75 14.07 4.37
CA SER A 211 20.15 15.29 4.94
C SER A 211 18.66 15.45 4.63
N THR A 212 18.14 14.73 3.63
CA THR A 212 16.71 14.76 3.29
C THR A 212 15.91 13.98 4.36
N PRO A 213 14.93 14.61 5.03
CA PRO A 213 14.11 13.91 6.04
C PRO A 213 13.33 12.71 5.46
N GLU A 214 13.14 11.65 6.23
CA GLU A 214 12.48 10.41 5.79
C GLU A 214 11.05 10.62 5.24
N ASN A 215 10.28 11.52 5.86
CA ASN A 215 8.94 11.86 5.36
C ASN A 215 8.99 12.54 3.97
N VAL A 216 10.06 13.28 3.69
CA VAL A 216 10.30 13.89 2.38
C VAL A 216 10.78 12.82 1.39
N LYS A 217 11.66 11.91 1.80
CA LYS A 217 12.05 10.73 0.99
C LYS A 217 10.84 9.90 0.58
N PHE A 218 9.94 9.60 1.51
CA PHE A 218 8.68 8.89 1.22
C PHE A 218 7.86 9.59 0.13
N ASN A 219 7.71 10.92 0.22
CA ASN A 219 6.98 11.68 -0.80
C ASN A 219 7.70 11.71 -2.15
N ILE A 220 9.03 11.79 -2.16
CA ILE A 220 9.86 11.69 -3.38
C ILE A 220 9.65 10.31 -4.02
N PHE A 221 9.77 9.23 -3.25
CA PHE A 221 9.50 7.86 -3.70
C PHE A 221 8.10 7.74 -4.31
N LYS A 222 7.07 8.20 -3.60
CA LYS A 222 5.67 8.12 -4.02
C LYS A 222 5.43 8.87 -5.34
N ARG A 223 6.08 10.02 -5.54
CA ARG A 223 5.92 10.86 -6.74
C ARG A 223 6.68 10.34 -7.94
N ILE A 224 7.92 9.87 -7.75
CA ILE A 224 8.76 9.41 -8.86
C ILE A 224 8.31 8.04 -9.38
N ASN A 225 7.83 7.16 -8.51
CA ASN A 225 7.32 5.83 -8.89
C ASN A 225 5.98 5.83 -9.67
N THR A 226 5.53 6.98 -10.16
CA THR A 226 4.25 7.09 -10.88
C THR A 226 4.34 6.75 -12.38
N GLY A 227 5.54 6.68 -12.96
CA GLY A 227 5.73 6.36 -14.39
C GLY A 227 5.79 4.87 -14.76
N GLY A 228 5.72 3.97 -13.78
CA GLY A 228 5.85 2.51 -13.95
C GLY A 228 4.90 1.71 -13.05
N LEU A 229 5.32 0.55 -12.53
CA LEU A 229 4.54 -0.13 -11.49
C LEU A 229 4.57 0.73 -10.22
N THR A 230 3.48 1.44 -9.96
CA THR A 230 3.27 2.19 -8.73
C THR A 230 3.39 1.26 -7.52
N LEU A 231 4.21 1.66 -6.55
CA LEU A 231 4.33 0.99 -5.26
C LEU A 231 3.23 1.47 -4.32
N GLU A 232 2.67 0.57 -3.51
CA GLU A 232 1.78 1.00 -2.43
C GLU A 232 2.56 1.76 -1.35
N PRO A 233 1.91 2.69 -0.62
CA PRO A 233 2.49 3.37 0.53
C PRO A 233 3.21 2.43 1.50
N GLN A 234 2.64 1.27 1.82
CA GLN A 234 3.26 0.34 2.76
C GLN A 234 4.53 -0.33 2.20
N GLU A 235 4.60 -0.53 0.89
CA GLU A 235 5.80 -1.08 0.25
C GLU A 235 6.93 -0.04 0.31
N ILE A 236 6.62 1.23 0.03
CA ILE A 236 7.59 2.33 0.20
C ILE A 236 8.08 2.42 1.65
N ARG A 237 7.20 2.27 2.64
CA ARG A 237 7.63 2.21 4.05
C ARG A 237 8.55 1.04 4.33
N ASN A 238 8.22 -0.14 3.81
CA ASN A 238 9.08 -1.31 4.00
C ASN A 238 10.49 -1.06 3.44
N ALA A 239 10.60 -0.34 2.32
CA ALA A 239 11.88 0.07 1.72
C ALA A 239 12.69 0.99 2.64
N LEU A 240 12.04 2.07 3.08
CA LEU A 240 12.69 3.20 3.76
C LEU A 240 13.00 2.90 5.22
N PHE A 241 12.17 2.08 5.85
CA PHE A 241 12.29 1.73 7.26
C PHE A 241 12.64 0.25 7.38
N GLN A 242 13.93 -0.06 7.37
CA GLN A 242 14.41 -1.44 7.57
C GLN A 242 14.57 -1.78 9.06
N GLY A 243 14.81 -3.05 9.36
CA GLY A 243 15.17 -3.51 10.71
C GLY A 243 14.01 -4.12 11.51
N GLN A 244 13.87 -3.70 12.75
CA GLN A 244 12.94 -4.32 13.72
C GLN A 244 11.48 -4.11 13.31
N ALA A 245 11.14 -2.93 12.79
CA ALA A 245 9.77 -2.62 12.37
C ALA A 245 9.27 -3.58 11.30
N THR A 246 10.00 -3.78 10.20
CA THR A 246 9.56 -4.66 9.10
C THR A 246 9.45 -6.12 9.52
N LYS A 247 10.40 -6.61 10.34
CA LYS A 247 10.35 -7.95 10.94
C LYS A 247 9.11 -8.12 11.82
N PHE A 248 8.86 -7.17 12.73
CA PHE A 248 7.69 -7.20 13.60
C PHE A 248 6.38 -7.23 12.81
N LEU A 249 6.23 -6.33 11.83
CA LEU A 249 5.03 -6.28 11.00
C LEU A 249 4.78 -7.59 10.24
N GLN A 250 5.83 -8.19 9.68
CA GLN A 250 5.76 -9.46 8.97
C GLN A 250 5.40 -10.64 9.89
N GLU A 251 5.93 -10.67 11.11
CA GLU A 251 5.62 -11.72 12.08
C GLU A 251 4.16 -11.64 12.52
N CYS A 252 3.70 -10.45 12.89
CA CYS A 252 2.32 -10.23 13.35
C CYS A 252 1.30 -10.48 12.24
N SER A 253 1.61 -10.13 10.98
CA SER A 253 0.69 -10.35 9.85
C SER A 253 0.47 -11.83 9.51
N LYS A 254 1.38 -12.70 9.94
CA LYS A 254 1.29 -14.16 9.76
C LYS A 254 0.61 -14.88 10.93
N LEU A 255 0.22 -14.19 12.00
CA LEU A 255 -0.41 -14.81 13.15
C LEU A 255 -1.79 -15.38 12.79
N GLU A 256 -2.06 -16.61 13.22
CA GLU A 256 -3.33 -17.29 12.96
C GLU A 256 -4.53 -16.50 13.51
N CYS A 257 -4.39 -15.83 14.66
CA CYS A 257 -5.44 -15.00 15.23
C CYS A 257 -5.79 -13.81 14.34
N PHE A 258 -4.81 -13.16 13.70
CA PHE A 258 -5.04 -12.06 12.77
C PHE A 258 -5.73 -12.56 11.49
N ILE A 259 -5.26 -13.67 10.93
CA ILE A 259 -5.89 -14.29 9.74
C ILE A 259 -7.35 -14.69 10.05
N LYS A 260 -7.62 -15.26 11.23
CA LYS A 260 -8.98 -15.61 11.67
C LYS A 260 -9.86 -14.38 11.88
N ALA A 261 -9.38 -13.38 12.62
CA ALA A 261 -10.12 -12.14 12.88
C ALA A 261 -10.43 -11.35 11.59
N THR A 262 -9.65 -11.55 10.53
CA THR A 262 -9.87 -10.90 9.23
C THR A 262 -10.54 -11.82 8.22
N ALA A 263 -10.83 -13.07 8.59
CA ALA A 263 -11.33 -14.14 7.72
C ALA A 263 -10.48 -14.32 6.43
N GLY A 264 -9.18 -14.03 6.49
CA GLY A 264 -8.27 -14.13 5.33
C GLY A 264 -8.53 -13.12 4.21
N SER A 265 -9.34 -12.08 4.45
CA SER A 265 -9.66 -11.06 3.44
C SER A 265 -8.50 -10.10 3.13
N ILE A 266 -7.52 -9.96 4.03
CA ILE A 266 -6.41 -9.04 3.83
C ILE A 266 -5.29 -9.72 3.05
N LYS A 267 -5.04 -9.23 1.83
CA LYS A 267 -4.03 -9.74 0.89
C LYS A 267 -2.62 -9.31 1.28
N SER A 268 -1.63 -10.17 1.08
CA SER A 268 -0.23 -9.93 1.50
C SER A 268 0.68 -9.51 0.35
N GLU A 269 0.22 -9.67 -0.89
CA GLU A 269 0.94 -9.46 -2.15
C GLU A 269 1.48 -8.03 -2.28
N ARG A 270 0.75 -7.06 -1.72
CA ARG A 270 1.08 -5.63 -1.71
C ARG A 270 1.28 -5.09 -0.28
N MET A 271 1.60 -5.99 0.66
CA MET A 271 1.84 -5.70 2.08
C MET A 271 0.66 -5.04 2.82
N LEU A 272 -0.57 -5.20 2.33
CA LEU A 272 -1.73 -4.63 3.01
C LEU A 272 -1.89 -5.24 4.42
N ASP A 273 -1.60 -6.52 4.58
CA ASP A 273 -1.52 -7.22 5.87
C ASP A 273 -0.58 -6.53 6.86
N ARG A 274 0.61 -6.13 6.42
CA ARG A 274 1.57 -5.37 7.23
C ARG A 274 1.09 -3.96 7.55
N GLU A 275 0.39 -3.31 6.62
CA GLU A 275 -0.20 -1.99 6.86
C GLU A 275 -1.25 -2.04 7.99
N PHE A 276 -2.07 -3.10 8.05
CA PHE A 276 -3.04 -3.28 9.14
C PHE A 276 -2.34 -3.46 10.50
N VAL A 277 -1.27 -4.25 10.56
CA VAL A 277 -0.46 -4.36 11.79
C VAL A 277 0.14 -2.99 12.15
N LEU A 278 0.64 -2.24 11.17
CA LEU A 278 1.20 -0.91 11.42
C LEU A 278 0.14 0.08 11.92
N ARG A 279 -1.07 0.04 11.37
CA ARG A 279 -2.21 0.82 11.88
C ARG A 279 -2.52 0.47 13.32
N TYR A 280 -2.54 -0.81 13.68
CA TYR A 280 -2.70 -1.21 15.08
C TYR A 280 -1.67 -0.52 15.96
N VAL A 281 -0.38 -0.61 15.60
CA VAL A 281 0.70 0.00 16.37
C VAL A 281 0.55 1.52 16.45
N SER A 282 0.40 2.19 15.31
CA SER A 282 0.31 3.64 15.24
C SER A 282 -0.84 4.19 16.08
N PHE A 283 -2.04 3.60 15.96
CA PHE A 283 -3.20 4.12 16.69
C PHE A 283 -3.23 3.70 18.16
N CYS A 284 -2.61 2.59 18.55
CA CYS A 284 -2.66 2.08 19.93
C CYS A 284 -1.50 2.52 20.83
N TYR A 285 -0.37 2.96 20.26
CA TYR A 285 0.85 3.26 21.03
C TYR A 285 1.45 4.64 20.76
N LEU A 286 1.11 5.31 19.65
CA LEU A 286 1.50 6.71 19.46
C LEU A 286 0.49 7.63 20.14
N ASP A 287 0.94 8.85 20.45
CA ASP A 287 0.04 9.90 20.90
C ASP A 287 -0.90 10.32 19.75
N LEU A 288 -2.19 10.00 19.90
CA LEU A 288 -3.24 10.37 18.96
C LEU A 288 -3.37 11.90 18.77
N GLN A 289 -2.81 12.73 19.64
CA GLN A 289 -2.74 14.18 19.41
C GLN A 289 -1.87 14.56 18.22
N LEU A 290 -0.88 13.74 17.88
CA LEU A 290 0.01 13.91 16.73
C LEU A 290 -0.70 13.62 15.40
N TYR A 291 -1.78 12.83 15.43
CA TYR A 291 -2.56 12.54 14.23
C TYR A 291 -3.26 13.80 13.71
N ASN A 292 -2.95 14.17 12.48
CA ASN A 292 -3.41 15.41 11.86
C ASN A 292 -4.34 15.18 10.66
N GLY A 293 -4.73 13.92 10.41
CA GLY A 293 -5.46 13.48 9.22
C GLY A 293 -4.57 12.93 8.10
N ASN A 294 -3.26 13.19 8.13
CA ASN A 294 -2.31 12.55 7.23
C ASN A 294 -1.94 11.15 7.75
N ILE A 295 -2.60 10.13 7.19
CA ILE A 295 -2.31 8.74 7.52
C ILE A 295 -0.88 8.35 7.16
N ASP A 296 -0.32 8.87 6.07
CA ASP A 296 1.00 8.47 5.63
C ASP A 296 2.09 8.90 6.61
N GLU A 297 2.03 10.14 7.09
CA GLU A 297 2.92 10.69 8.10
C GLU A 297 2.79 9.92 9.43
N PHE A 298 1.56 9.63 9.85
CA PHE A 298 1.31 8.94 11.12
C PHE A 298 1.78 7.49 11.14
N LEU A 299 1.64 6.76 10.02
CA LEU A 299 2.17 5.41 9.88
C LEU A 299 3.70 5.41 9.77
N ASN A 300 4.32 6.44 9.18
CA ASN A 300 5.77 6.59 9.18
C ASN A 300 6.33 6.78 10.61
N GLU A 301 5.64 7.57 11.45
CA GLU A 301 6.00 7.66 12.88
C GLU A 301 5.85 6.32 13.60
N GLY A 302 4.89 5.48 13.20
CA GLY A 302 4.75 4.10 13.69
C GLY A 302 5.95 3.21 13.34
N MET A 303 6.47 3.32 12.12
CA MET A 303 7.69 2.61 11.70
C MET A 303 8.89 3.05 12.54
N LYS A 304 9.06 4.36 12.76
CA LYS A 304 10.13 4.90 13.60
C LYS A 304 10.02 4.41 15.04
N PHE A 305 8.82 4.47 15.61
CA PHE A 305 8.57 3.99 16.96
C PHE A 305 8.97 2.52 17.12
N LEU A 306 8.56 1.64 16.20
CA LEU A 306 8.93 0.23 16.25
C LEU A 306 10.44 0.00 16.10
N ASN A 307 11.14 0.80 15.32
CA ASN A 307 12.60 0.68 15.17
C ASN A 307 13.38 1.13 16.41
N HIS A 308 12.81 1.99 17.25
CA HIS A 308 13.46 2.49 18.48
C HIS A 308 12.97 1.80 19.75
N ALA A 309 11.85 1.08 19.70
CA ALA A 309 11.36 0.30 20.84
C ALA A 309 12.33 -0.82 21.22
N ASP A 310 12.44 -1.13 22.50
CA ASP A 310 13.26 -2.26 22.95
C ASP A 310 12.54 -3.61 22.70
N GLU A 311 13.33 -4.70 22.68
CA GLU A 311 12.82 -6.04 22.38
C GLU A 311 11.77 -6.56 23.38
N MET A 312 11.80 -6.09 24.64
CA MET A 312 10.82 -6.50 25.63
C MET A 312 9.49 -5.82 25.32
N TYR A 313 9.51 -4.53 25.02
CA TYR A 313 8.32 -3.77 24.66
C TYR A 313 7.70 -4.26 23.34
N ILE A 314 8.52 -4.61 22.34
CA ILE A 314 8.04 -5.25 21.11
C ILE A 314 7.28 -6.56 21.37
N ARG A 315 7.79 -7.39 22.29
CA ARG A 315 7.13 -8.63 22.69
C ARG A 315 5.80 -8.37 23.39
N GLU A 316 5.72 -7.33 24.23
CA GLU A 316 4.47 -6.89 24.85
C GLU A 316 3.45 -6.46 23.80
N ILE A 317 3.84 -5.59 22.85
CA ILE A 317 2.98 -5.15 21.74
C ILE A 317 2.45 -6.35 20.94
N LYS A 318 3.29 -7.35 20.67
CA LYS A 318 2.89 -8.59 19.97
C LYS A 318 1.84 -9.39 20.76
N ASN A 319 2.00 -9.49 22.08
CA ASN A 319 1.07 -10.20 22.94
C ASN A 319 -0.28 -9.48 23.03
N GLU A 320 -0.26 -8.15 23.17
CA GLU A 320 -1.46 -7.31 23.17
C GLU A 320 -2.18 -7.37 21.81
N PHE A 321 -1.44 -7.32 20.70
CA PHE A 321 -2.01 -7.52 19.36
C PHE A 321 -2.70 -8.88 19.24
N THR A 322 -2.04 -9.94 19.73
CA THR A 322 -2.60 -11.30 19.74
C THR A 322 -3.88 -11.37 20.57
N PHE A 323 -3.91 -10.73 21.73
CA PHE A 323 -5.09 -10.64 22.58
C PHE A 323 -6.24 -9.91 21.87
N VAL A 324 -5.99 -8.72 21.31
CA VAL A 324 -7.01 -7.93 20.61
C VAL A 324 -7.60 -8.70 19.43
N MET A 325 -6.78 -9.37 18.61
CA MET A 325 -7.28 -10.16 17.48
C MET A 325 -8.16 -11.33 17.93
N LYS A 326 -7.79 -12.03 19.00
CA LYS A 326 -8.59 -13.12 19.57
C LYS A 326 -9.90 -12.59 20.17
N ALA A 327 -9.85 -11.51 20.94
CA ALA A 327 -11.01 -10.89 21.57
C ALA A 327 -12.00 -10.37 20.52
N MET A 328 -11.51 -9.70 19.47
CA MET A 328 -12.33 -9.26 18.35
C MET A 328 -13.04 -10.41 17.65
N PHE A 329 -12.34 -11.52 17.40
CA PHE A 329 -12.95 -12.70 16.80
C PHE A 329 -13.96 -13.38 17.73
N ALA A 330 -13.70 -13.44 19.04
CA ALA A 330 -14.63 -14.02 20.01
C ALA A 330 -15.96 -13.26 20.07
N VAL A 331 -15.90 -11.93 20.03
CA VAL A 331 -17.10 -11.07 20.12
C VAL A 331 -17.79 -10.90 18.76
N MET A 332 -17.05 -10.70 17.67
CA MET A 332 -17.61 -10.32 16.36
C MET A 332 -17.59 -11.45 15.33
N GLY A 333 -16.83 -12.53 15.56
CA GLY A 333 -16.69 -13.64 14.62
C GLY A 333 -16.18 -13.19 13.26
N ASN A 334 -16.80 -13.68 12.18
CA ASN A 334 -16.45 -13.29 10.82
C ASN A 334 -16.80 -11.84 10.45
N ASN A 335 -17.51 -11.11 11.34
CA ASN A 335 -17.84 -9.70 11.18
C ASN A 335 -16.82 -8.76 11.83
N SER A 336 -15.74 -9.28 12.42
CA SER A 336 -14.64 -8.47 12.94
C SER A 336 -14.16 -7.46 11.88
N PHE A 337 -14.05 -6.19 12.30
CA PHE A 337 -13.56 -5.07 11.49
C PHE A 337 -14.38 -4.73 10.25
N ARG A 338 -15.66 -5.14 10.22
CA ARG A 338 -16.59 -4.91 9.11
C ARG A 338 -17.82 -4.17 9.60
N LYS A 339 -18.48 -3.42 8.73
CA LYS A 339 -19.85 -2.95 9.00
C LYS A 339 -20.80 -4.14 9.07
N ILE A 340 -21.78 -4.07 9.97
CA ILE A 340 -22.87 -5.04 10.07
C ILE A 340 -24.16 -4.38 9.60
N CYS A 341 -24.89 -5.02 8.69
CA CYS A 341 -26.17 -4.55 8.16
C CYS A 341 -27.27 -5.60 8.37
N GLU A 342 -28.54 -5.17 8.37
CA GLU A 342 -29.70 -6.05 8.55
C GLU A 342 -29.90 -7.05 7.41
N ASP A 343 -29.35 -6.76 6.22
CA ASP A 343 -29.44 -7.63 5.03
C ASP A 343 -28.66 -8.95 5.14
N GLY A 344 -27.93 -9.16 6.25
CA GLY A 344 -27.17 -10.37 6.53
C GLY A 344 -25.96 -10.57 5.62
N ARG A 345 -25.65 -9.61 4.74
CA ARG A 345 -24.53 -9.71 3.81
C ARG A 345 -23.23 -9.27 4.49
N ARG A 346 -22.18 -10.05 4.30
CA ARG A 346 -20.85 -9.74 4.82
C ARG A 346 -20.25 -8.56 4.06
N ARG A 347 -19.92 -7.48 4.77
CA ARG A 347 -19.25 -6.30 4.20
C ARG A 347 -17.73 -6.49 4.15
N PRO A 348 -16.99 -5.76 3.32
CA PRO A 348 -15.53 -5.78 3.33
C PRO A 348 -14.95 -5.24 4.64
N ILE A 349 -13.69 -5.55 4.92
CA ILE A 349 -12.98 -4.97 6.08
C ILE A 349 -12.80 -3.48 5.85
N ASN A 350 -13.02 -2.68 6.89
CA ASN A 350 -12.81 -1.24 6.85
C ASN A 350 -11.65 -0.86 7.78
N LYS A 351 -10.68 -0.11 7.26
CA LYS A 351 -9.45 0.27 7.99
C LYS A 351 -9.73 1.13 9.22
N VAL A 352 -10.63 2.11 9.14
CA VAL A 352 -10.94 2.99 10.28
C VAL A 352 -11.79 2.32 11.35
N ILE A 353 -12.59 1.32 10.97
CA ILE A 353 -13.24 0.40 11.92
C ILE A 353 -12.16 -0.42 12.63
N PHE A 354 -11.20 -0.98 11.89
CA PHE A 354 -10.08 -1.72 12.48
C PHE A 354 -9.33 -0.90 13.53
N GLU A 355 -8.99 0.36 13.23
CA GLU A 355 -8.28 1.27 14.13
C GLU A 355 -9.05 1.52 15.44
N SER A 356 -10.32 1.94 15.32
CA SER A 356 -11.14 2.29 16.48
C SER A 356 -11.45 1.10 17.37
N TRP A 357 -11.78 -0.06 16.79
CA TRP A 357 -12.02 -1.28 17.55
C TRP A 357 -10.77 -1.82 18.22
N CYS A 358 -9.62 -1.80 17.53
CA CYS A 358 -8.36 -2.20 18.14
C CYS A 358 -7.99 -1.32 19.34
N TYR A 359 -8.17 -0.02 19.21
CA TYR A 359 -7.89 0.93 20.29
C TYR A 359 -8.72 0.61 21.54
N VAL A 360 -10.04 0.42 21.38
CA VAL A 360 -10.94 0.10 22.50
C VAL A 360 -10.64 -1.29 23.06
N PHE A 361 -10.46 -2.31 22.22
CA PHE A 361 -10.24 -3.68 22.72
C PHE A 361 -8.90 -3.86 23.42
N LYS A 362 -7.90 -3.03 23.10
CA LYS A 362 -6.63 -3.01 23.82
C LYS A 362 -6.78 -2.62 25.30
N THR A 363 -7.77 -1.79 25.64
CA THR A 363 -7.98 -1.32 27.02
C THR A 363 -8.79 -2.29 27.89
N LEU A 364 -9.35 -3.36 27.29
CA LEU A 364 -10.21 -4.30 27.99
C LEU A 364 -9.44 -5.39 28.73
N THR A 365 -9.95 -5.81 29.88
CA THR A 365 -9.45 -6.99 30.59
C THR A 365 -10.04 -8.28 30.01
N PRO A 366 -9.41 -9.45 30.24
CA PRO A 366 -9.97 -10.75 29.83
C PRO A 366 -11.39 -11.01 30.37
N GLU A 367 -11.70 -10.54 31.59
CA GLU A 367 -13.02 -10.68 32.19
C GLU A 367 -14.07 -9.87 31.44
N ALA A 368 -13.75 -8.62 31.08
CA ALA A 368 -14.62 -7.76 30.29
C ALA A 368 -14.90 -8.38 28.91
N VAL A 369 -13.88 -8.93 28.24
CA VAL A 369 -14.04 -9.67 26.98
C VAL A 369 -14.95 -10.89 27.16
N GLY A 370 -14.81 -11.63 28.25
CA GLY A 370 -15.68 -12.77 28.56
C GLY A 370 -17.16 -12.38 28.77
N LEU A 371 -17.43 -11.19 29.31
CA LEU A 371 -18.80 -10.65 29.41
C LEU A 371 -19.36 -10.27 28.03
N LEU A 372 -18.53 -9.65 27.18
CA LEU A 372 -18.91 -9.31 25.81
C LEU A 372 -19.20 -10.55 24.98
N GLU A 373 -18.37 -11.59 25.09
CA GLU A 373 -18.56 -12.85 24.37
C GLU A 373 -19.88 -13.52 24.74
N LYS A 374 -20.22 -13.56 26.04
CA LYS A 374 -21.52 -14.07 26.52
C LYS A 374 -22.70 -13.26 26.00
N LYS A 375 -22.50 -11.98 25.71
CA LYS A 375 -23.53 -11.04 25.21
C LYS A 375 -23.36 -10.72 23.72
N LYS A 376 -22.57 -11.50 22.96
CA LYS A 376 -22.13 -11.16 21.60
C LYS A 376 -23.26 -10.81 20.64
N GLU A 377 -24.39 -11.52 20.71
CA GLU A 377 -25.56 -11.24 19.85
C GLU A 377 -26.14 -9.85 20.10
N LYS A 378 -26.18 -9.42 21.37
CA LYS A 378 -26.64 -8.07 21.75
C LYS A 378 -25.63 -7.00 21.33
N VAL A 379 -24.34 -7.26 21.52
CA VAL A 379 -23.26 -6.36 21.09
C VAL A 379 -23.30 -6.15 19.58
N GLN A 380 -23.40 -7.23 18.80
CA GLN A 380 -23.48 -7.17 17.34
C GLN A 380 -24.75 -6.46 16.85
N LYS A 381 -25.88 -6.65 17.53
CA LYS A 381 -27.13 -5.94 17.22
C LYS A 381 -27.02 -4.44 17.48
N GLU A 382 -26.46 -4.03 18.62
CA GLU A 382 -26.22 -2.61 18.92
C GLU A 382 -25.23 -2.00 17.90
N TYR A 383 -24.21 -2.76 17.50
CA TYR A 383 -23.25 -2.29 16.50
C TYR A 383 -23.85 -2.17 15.10
N MET A 384 -24.78 -3.06 14.75
CA MET A 384 -25.56 -2.94 13.52
C MET A 384 -26.37 -1.64 13.49
N GLN A 385 -26.98 -1.25 14.61
CA GLN A 385 -27.68 0.03 14.73
C GLN A 385 -26.71 1.22 14.60
N LEU A 386 -25.53 1.12 15.21
CA LEU A 386 -24.49 2.14 15.04
C LEU A 386 -24.03 2.24 13.56
N CYS A 387 -23.87 1.12 12.86
CA CYS A 387 -23.55 1.10 11.43
C CYS A 387 -24.64 1.71 10.54
N ALA A 388 -25.90 1.70 10.98
CA ALA A 388 -27.01 2.33 10.28
C ALA A 388 -27.13 3.84 10.57
N SER A 389 -26.43 4.35 11.58
CA SER A 389 -26.43 5.78 11.90
C SER A 389 -25.72 6.59 10.83
N GLN A 390 -26.42 7.61 10.30
CA GLN A 390 -25.84 8.55 9.34
C GLN A 390 -24.62 9.29 9.91
N GLU A 391 -24.63 9.56 11.22
CA GLU A 391 -23.50 10.18 11.91
C GLU A 391 -22.27 9.28 11.89
N TYR A 392 -22.42 8.00 12.26
CA TYR A 392 -21.30 7.06 12.26
C TYR A 392 -20.79 6.81 10.83
N LEU A 393 -21.69 6.65 9.85
CA LEU A 393 -21.31 6.52 8.44
C LEU A 393 -20.52 7.73 7.92
N TYR A 394 -20.85 8.94 8.36
CA TYR A 394 -20.07 10.14 8.07
C TYR A 394 -18.68 10.06 8.73
N LEU A 395 -18.62 9.68 10.00
CA LEU A 395 -17.35 9.54 10.72
C LEU A 395 -16.41 8.52 10.07
N LEU A 396 -16.92 7.46 9.43
CA LEU A 396 -16.11 6.48 8.70
C LEU A 396 -15.43 7.05 7.43
N LYS A 397 -15.91 8.19 6.91
CA LYS A 397 -15.39 8.83 5.69
C LYS A 397 -14.42 9.98 5.98
N VAL A 398 -14.38 10.49 7.22
CA VAL A 398 -13.60 11.68 7.58
C VAL A 398 -12.27 11.29 8.22
N PRO A 399 -11.11 11.72 7.64
CA PRO A 399 -9.78 11.41 8.15
C PRO A 399 -9.38 12.21 9.39
N ASP A 400 -10.10 13.28 9.75
CA ASP A 400 -9.58 14.22 10.73
C ASP A 400 -9.51 13.65 12.17
N LYS A 401 -8.72 14.31 13.02
CA LYS A 401 -8.53 13.92 14.42
C LYS A 401 -9.83 13.92 15.21
N LYS A 402 -10.76 14.86 14.97
CA LYS A 402 -12.04 14.91 15.69
C LYS A 402 -12.88 13.68 15.35
N ALA A 403 -12.92 13.31 14.08
CA ALA A 403 -13.63 12.12 13.61
C ALA A 403 -13.01 10.86 14.20
N LEU A 404 -11.68 10.75 14.28
CA LEU A 404 -11.00 9.64 14.95
C LEU A 404 -11.48 9.47 16.41
N TYR A 405 -11.43 10.53 17.22
CA TYR A 405 -11.88 10.47 18.61
C TYR A 405 -13.36 10.16 18.73
N ALA A 406 -14.21 10.70 17.84
CA ALA A 406 -15.63 10.41 17.83
C ALA A 406 -15.91 8.93 17.50
N ARG A 407 -15.17 8.33 16.54
CA ARG A 407 -15.27 6.90 16.23
C ARG A 407 -14.87 6.03 17.43
N ILE A 408 -13.74 6.35 18.06
CA ILE A 408 -13.27 5.63 19.25
C ILE A 408 -14.32 5.71 20.36
N ARG A 409 -14.84 6.92 20.65
CA ARG A 409 -15.88 7.12 21.67
C ARG A 409 -17.15 6.33 21.36
N ALA A 410 -17.62 6.33 20.11
CA ALA A 410 -18.82 5.60 19.72
C ALA A 410 -18.68 4.08 19.95
N VAL A 411 -17.50 3.52 19.68
CA VAL A 411 -17.20 2.10 19.96
C VAL A 411 -17.08 1.87 21.46
N ASP A 412 -16.40 2.75 22.17
CA ASP A 412 -16.21 2.67 23.63
C ASP A 412 -17.53 2.70 24.40
N GLU A 413 -18.40 3.67 24.10
CA GLU A 413 -19.74 3.80 24.70
C GLU A 413 -20.62 2.59 24.38
N LEU A 414 -20.49 2.02 23.19
CA LEU A 414 -21.22 0.80 22.81
C LEU A 414 -20.78 -0.38 23.68
N ILE A 415 -19.48 -0.60 23.82
CA ILE A 415 -18.92 -1.74 24.56
C ILE A 415 -19.20 -1.64 26.05
N HIS A 416 -19.09 -0.44 26.62
CA HIS A 416 -19.35 -0.19 28.05
C HIS A 416 -20.80 -0.44 28.49
N LYS A 417 -21.77 -0.53 27.57
CA LYS A 417 -23.15 -0.97 27.89
C LYS A 417 -23.23 -2.43 28.33
N PHE A 418 -22.21 -3.24 28.04
CA PHE A 418 -22.27 -4.69 28.16
C PHE A 418 -21.28 -5.31 29.15
N ILE A 419 -20.33 -4.53 29.67
CA ILE A 419 -19.31 -4.97 30.63
C ILE A 419 -19.62 -4.53 32.06
#